data_AF-A0AAD8VPI9-F1
#
_entry.id   AF-A0AAD8VPI9-F1
#
_cell.length_a   1.000
_cell.length_b   1.000
_cell.length_c   1.000
_cell.angle_alpha   90.00
_cell.angle_beta   90.00
_cell.angle_gamma   90.00
#
_symmetry.space_group_name_H-M   'P 1'
#
loop_
_entity.id
_entity.type
_entity.pdbx_description
1 polymer ?
#
loop_
_entity_poly.entity_id
_entity_poly.type
_entity_poly.pdbx_seq_one_letter_code
_entity_poly.pdbx_strand_id
1 'polypeptide(L)'
;MVASELEDMRRRRDERRRELADVTGLIDRLKQEMRPTEPLHVDADCNDLTMKRLQELRARLRHLQSEKENRIKKMAELRDSLRASSSVLGMDPAETTTSLQEAGAGGDISDAALARLESESEKLRETKRGRMERLQDLVVAMLELWSLMDTPAEEQSRFQGVACNVAASEDEITEPGALSAEAIGEVEAEVARLEGLKGRRMKDLLARKRGELREIQRRARIVSAVAAEEEDDGEEMLVLDDDGEAVAERTLVLARLDTQISEARDEEISRKDVLERMERWQAALEEETWLEEYSRNENRYNVGKGTHLVLKRAEKARALVSKMPAMAESLTAKVVAWEKERGAKFVYDGEGLLDMLQEYDNTRKEKEQERKRQRDQRRQQGQSTVESPVARALPKSIKNVTRTLSMGGGKKMVVSSSSSALSSSRPTTPSYLKSALSSRRSDDGLSPDSFE
;
A
#
# COMPACT_ATOMS: atom_id res chain seq x y z
N MET A 1 -4.12 100.01 -57.67
CA MET A 1 -3.01 99.06 -57.44
C MET A 1 -2.81 98.83 -55.94
N VAL A 2 -2.50 99.85 -55.13
CA VAL A 2 -2.30 99.73 -53.67
C VAL A 2 -3.51 99.18 -52.88
N ALA A 3 -4.75 99.54 -53.26
CA ALA A 3 -5.95 99.03 -52.60
C ALA A 3 -6.14 97.50 -52.78
N SER A 4 -5.86 97.00 -53.99
CA SER A 4 -5.92 95.57 -54.32
C SER A 4 -4.87 94.76 -53.54
N GLU A 5 -3.64 95.28 -53.42
CA GLU A 5 -2.57 94.62 -52.66
C GLU A 5 -2.87 94.57 -51.15
N LEU A 6 -3.49 95.62 -50.60
CA LEU A 6 -3.92 95.65 -49.20
C LEU A 6 -5.07 94.67 -48.93
N GLU A 7 -6.01 94.53 -49.85
CA GLU A 7 -7.10 93.55 -49.78
C GLU A 7 -6.55 92.12 -49.82
N ASP A 8 -5.58 91.84 -50.71
CA ASP A 8 -4.91 90.53 -50.79
C ASP A 8 -4.13 90.19 -49.52
N MET A 9 -3.44 91.16 -48.92
CA MET A 9 -2.71 90.97 -47.66
C MET A 9 -3.66 90.74 -46.47
N ARG A 10 -4.80 91.44 -46.43
CA ARG A 10 -5.86 91.21 -45.43
C ARG A 10 -6.45 89.81 -45.59
N ARG A 11 -6.74 89.39 -46.83
CA ARG A 11 -7.24 88.04 -47.13
C ARG A 11 -6.29 86.95 -46.64
N ARG A 12 -4.99 87.04 -46.96
CA ARG A 12 -3.96 86.08 -46.52
C ARG A 12 -3.80 86.03 -45.00
N ARG A 13 -3.90 87.18 -44.33
CA ARG A 13 -3.86 87.26 -42.86
C ARG A 13 -5.07 86.54 -42.25
N ASP A 14 -6.26 86.79 -42.76
CA ASP A 14 -7.49 86.21 -42.22
C ASP A 14 -7.58 84.70 -42.51
N GLU A 15 -7.02 84.25 -43.64
CA GLU A 15 -6.84 82.84 -43.97
C GLU A 15 -5.87 82.14 -43.01
N ARG A 16 -4.69 82.73 -42.74
CA ARG A 16 -3.74 82.19 -41.74
C ARG A 16 -4.34 82.14 -40.33
N ARG A 17 -5.12 83.16 -39.95
CA ARG A 17 -5.82 83.19 -38.66
C ARG A 17 -6.82 82.06 -38.56
N ARG A 18 -7.56 81.76 -39.63
CA ARG A 18 -8.47 80.60 -39.69
C ARG A 18 -7.70 79.28 -39.57
N GLU A 19 -6.65 79.08 -40.36
CA GLU A 19 -5.82 77.87 -40.30
C GLU A 19 -5.23 77.61 -38.90
N LEU A 20 -4.76 78.65 -38.22
CA LEU A 20 -4.26 78.54 -36.86
C LEU A 20 -5.37 78.16 -35.87
N ALA A 21 -6.54 78.79 -35.96
CA ALA A 21 -7.68 78.46 -35.12
C ALA A 21 -8.16 77.01 -35.34
N ASP A 22 -8.19 76.55 -36.59
CA ASP A 22 -8.59 75.18 -36.95
C ASP A 22 -7.59 74.14 -36.41
N VAL A 23 -6.28 74.37 -36.59
CA VAL A 23 -5.23 73.46 -36.10
C VAL A 23 -5.20 73.42 -34.57
N THR A 24 -5.32 74.57 -33.89
CA THR A 24 -5.39 74.61 -32.43
C THR A 24 -6.64 73.92 -31.91
N GLY A 25 -7.80 74.15 -32.53
CA GLY A 25 -9.05 73.47 -32.17
C GLY A 25 -8.97 71.94 -32.38
N LEU A 26 -8.28 71.47 -33.40
CA LEU A 26 -8.01 70.03 -33.59
C LEU A 26 -7.09 69.46 -32.51
N ILE A 27 -6.05 70.18 -32.12
CA ILE A 27 -5.13 69.79 -31.05
C ILE A 27 -5.87 69.67 -29.72
N ASP A 28 -6.70 70.66 -29.38
CA ASP A 28 -7.44 70.67 -28.11
C ASP A 28 -8.47 69.54 -28.06
N ARG A 29 -9.17 69.26 -29.17
CA ARG A 29 -10.05 68.09 -29.29
C ARG A 29 -9.29 66.77 -29.06
N LEU A 30 -8.16 66.56 -29.73
CA LEU A 30 -7.36 65.34 -29.56
C LEU A 30 -6.83 65.18 -28.14
N LYS A 31 -6.40 66.28 -27.51
CA LYS A 31 -5.98 66.27 -26.10
C LYS A 31 -7.14 65.91 -25.18
N GLN A 32 -8.31 66.49 -25.39
CA GLN A 32 -9.48 66.22 -24.55
C GLN A 32 -9.97 64.77 -24.72
N GLU A 33 -9.88 64.20 -25.91
CA GLU A 33 -10.20 62.79 -26.17
C GLU A 33 -9.24 61.83 -25.44
N MET A 34 -7.93 62.12 -25.41
CA MET A 34 -6.93 61.24 -24.79
C MET A 34 -6.74 61.53 -23.29
N ARG A 35 -6.92 62.78 -22.87
CA ARG A 35 -6.62 63.33 -21.54
C ARG A 35 -7.72 64.31 -21.11
N PRO A 36 -8.94 63.82 -20.84
CA PRO A 36 -10.08 64.68 -20.49
C PRO A 36 -9.87 65.48 -19.19
N THR A 37 -8.96 65.05 -18.32
CA THR A 37 -8.65 65.66 -17.02
C THR A 37 -7.53 66.71 -17.10
N GLU A 38 -6.78 66.81 -18.21
CA GLU A 38 -5.74 67.81 -18.37
C GLU A 38 -6.34 69.19 -18.70
N PRO A 39 -5.98 70.26 -17.97
CA PRO A 39 -6.42 71.60 -18.31
C PRO A 39 -5.89 72.00 -19.69
N LEU A 40 -6.79 72.43 -20.58
CA LEU A 40 -6.43 72.96 -21.90
C LEU A 40 -5.56 74.20 -21.70
N HIS A 41 -4.25 74.06 -21.94
CA HIS A 41 -3.38 75.22 -22.01
C HIS A 41 -3.72 75.97 -23.30
N VAL A 42 -4.52 77.02 -23.19
CA VAL A 42 -4.72 78.01 -24.24
C VAL A 42 -3.33 78.53 -24.60
N ASP A 43 -2.83 78.18 -25.79
CA ASP A 43 -1.53 78.61 -26.27
C ASP A 43 -1.55 80.15 -26.36
N ALA A 44 -0.84 80.80 -25.44
CA ALA A 44 -1.00 82.19 -25.02
C ALA A 44 -0.53 83.25 -26.02
N ASP A 45 -0.46 82.94 -27.32
CA ASP A 45 -0.09 83.94 -28.33
C ASP A 45 -1.01 83.88 -29.55
N CYS A 46 -2.27 84.27 -29.34
CA CYS A 46 -3.29 84.37 -30.39
C CYS A 46 -2.96 85.44 -31.46
N ASN A 47 -1.87 86.20 -31.29
CA ASN A 47 -1.45 87.27 -32.18
C ASN A 47 -0.24 86.88 -33.07
N ASP A 48 0.42 85.75 -32.82
CA ASP A 48 1.52 85.26 -33.66
C ASP A 48 1.01 84.52 -34.91
N LEU A 49 0.92 85.25 -36.03
CA LEU A 49 0.51 84.72 -37.34
C LEU A 49 1.71 84.25 -38.20
N THR A 50 2.87 83.97 -37.60
CA THR A 50 4.06 83.53 -38.35
C THR A 50 3.91 82.13 -38.94
N MET A 51 4.55 81.91 -40.10
CA MET A 51 4.58 80.59 -40.74
C MET A 51 5.29 79.53 -39.88
N LYS A 52 6.28 79.96 -39.08
CA LYS A 52 6.99 79.09 -38.14
C LYS A 52 6.02 78.52 -37.08
N ARG A 53 5.20 79.38 -36.47
CA ARG A 53 4.20 78.98 -35.48
C ARG A 53 3.17 77.99 -36.05
N LEU A 54 2.68 78.26 -37.27
CA LEU A 54 1.78 77.34 -37.96
C LEU A 54 2.42 75.98 -38.25
N GLN A 55 3.70 75.95 -38.65
CA GLN A 55 4.45 74.72 -38.87
C GLN A 55 4.66 73.92 -37.58
N GLU A 56 4.96 74.58 -36.47
CA GLU A 56 5.08 73.98 -35.14
C GLU A 56 3.75 73.35 -34.68
N LEU A 57 2.64 74.07 -34.80
CA LEU A 57 1.31 73.54 -34.47
C LEU A 57 0.94 72.36 -35.37
N ARG A 58 1.23 72.43 -36.68
CA ARG A 58 1.03 71.29 -37.60
C ARG A 58 1.91 70.09 -37.25
N ALA A 59 3.11 70.29 -36.72
CA ALA A 59 3.96 69.20 -36.24
C ALA A 59 3.41 68.58 -34.95
N ARG A 60 2.95 69.41 -34.01
CA ARG A 60 2.28 68.96 -32.78
C ARG A 60 1.00 68.18 -33.07
N LEU A 61 0.19 68.64 -34.02
CA LEU A 61 -1.00 67.92 -34.47
C LEU A 61 -0.66 66.53 -35.00
N ARG A 62 0.34 66.44 -35.90
CA ARG A 62 0.81 65.15 -36.44
C ARG A 62 1.31 64.20 -35.35
N HIS A 63 2.00 64.72 -34.35
CA HIS A 63 2.46 63.92 -33.21
C HIS A 63 1.29 63.37 -32.38
N LEU A 64 0.31 64.21 -32.03
CA LEU A 64 -0.88 63.77 -31.28
C LEU A 64 -1.73 62.77 -32.08
N GLN A 65 -1.80 62.92 -33.40
CA GLN A 65 -2.45 61.94 -34.28
C GLN A 65 -1.74 60.59 -34.22
N SER A 66 -0.40 60.55 -34.31
CA SER A 66 0.33 59.29 -34.20
C SER A 66 0.23 58.67 -32.81
N GLU A 67 0.20 59.50 -31.75
CA GLU A 67 -0.02 59.04 -30.37
C GLU A 67 -1.38 58.37 -30.23
N LYS A 68 -2.45 58.99 -30.77
CA LYS A 68 -3.79 58.40 -30.80
C LYS A 68 -3.82 57.07 -31.55
N GLU A 69 -3.20 57.00 -32.73
CA GLU A 69 -3.11 55.76 -33.52
C GLU A 69 -2.38 54.65 -32.75
N ASN A 70 -1.22 54.95 -32.17
CA ASN A 70 -0.45 54.01 -31.34
C ASN A 70 -1.26 53.52 -30.15
N ARG A 71 -2.04 54.40 -29.53
CA ARG A 71 -2.87 54.07 -28.39
C ARG A 71 -4.05 53.17 -28.75
N ILE A 72 -4.74 53.47 -29.86
CA ILE A 72 -5.81 52.61 -30.37
C ILE A 72 -5.25 51.21 -30.65
N LYS A 73 -4.06 51.14 -31.27
CA LYS A 73 -3.37 49.87 -31.52
C LYS A 73 -3.06 49.13 -30.21
N LYS A 74 -2.49 49.82 -29.22
CA LYS A 74 -2.18 49.22 -27.91
C LYS A 74 -3.41 48.70 -27.19
N MET A 75 -4.52 49.45 -27.20
CA MET A 75 -5.78 48.99 -26.59
C MET A 75 -6.37 47.78 -27.32
N ALA A 76 -6.21 47.70 -28.65
CA ALA A 76 -6.61 46.52 -29.41
C ALA A 76 -5.79 45.29 -29.00
N GLU A 77 -4.47 45.43 -28.92
CA GLU A 77 -3.55 44.35 -28.48
C GLU A 77 -3.88 43.87 -27.06
N LEU A 78 -4.11 44.78 -26.11
CA LEU A 78 -4.49 44.42 -24.74
C LEU A 78 -5.84 43.70 -24.69
N ARG A 79 -6.82 44.13 -25.49
CA ARG A 79 -8.12 43.46 -25.58
C ARG A 79 -8.00 42.04 -26.14
N ASP A 80 -7.17 41.86 -27.17
CA ASP A 80 -6.95 40.54 -27.76
C ASP A 80 -6.19 39.62 -26.80
N SER A 81 -5.19 40.14 -26.08
CA SER A 81 -4.49 39.42 -25.01
C SER A 81 -5.43 39.02 -23.87
N LEU A 82 -6.32 39.92 -23.46
CA LEU A 82 -7.31 39.66 -22.41
C LEU A 82 -8.30 38.58 -22.86
N ARG A 83 -8.81 38.65 -24.09
CA ARG A 83 -9.71 37.63 -24.64
C ARG A 83 -9.02 36.26 -24.73
N ALA A 84 -7.77 36.23 -25.20
CA ALA A 84 -6.99 34.99 -25.25
C ALA A 84 -6.76 34.39 -23.86
N SER A 85 -6.37 35.22 -22.88
CA SER A 85 -6.16 34.77 -21.49
C SER A 85 -7.45 34.27 -20.85
N SER A 86 -8.57 34.97 -21.06
CA SER A 86 -9.90 34.58 -20.57
C SER A 86 -10.34 33.24 -21.16
N SER A 87 -10.10 33.03 -22.46
CA SER A 87 -10.39 31.78 -23.15
C SER A 87 -9.61 30.60 -22.57
N VAL A 88 -8.31 30.77 -22.30
CA VAL A 88 -7.47 29.70 -21.70
C VAL A 88 -7.90 29.41 -20.26
N LEU A 89 -8.25 30.44 -19.49
CA LEU A 89 -8.76 30.32 -18.12
C LEU A 89 -10.18 29.73 -18.03
N GLY A 90 -10.86 29.53 -19.16
CA GLY A 90 -12.23 29.01 -19.22
C GLY A 90 -13.27 29.97 -18.65
N MET A 91 -13.05 31.28 -18.73
CA MET A 91 -14.03 32.28 -18.29
C MET A 91 -15.18 32.37 -19.30
N ASP A 92 -16.39 32.70 -18.82
CA ASP A 92 -17.55 32.90 -19.70
C ASP A 92 -17.26 34.07 -20.67
N PRO A 93 -17.48 33.90 -21.99
CA PRO A 93 -17.42 35.00 -22.93
C PRO A 93 -18.29 36.21 -22.52
N ALA A 94 -19.44 36.00 -21.87
CA ALA A 94 -20.31 37.08 -21.41
C ALA A 94 -19.67 37.91 -20.27
N GLU A 95 -19.06 37.25 -19.29
CA GLU A 95 -18.32 37.89 -18.21
C GLU A 95 -17.11 38.65 -18.76
N THR A 96 -16.38 38.02 -19.69
CA THR A 96 -15.23 38.64 -20.37
C THR A 96 -15.63 39.90 -21.13
N THR A 97 -16.77 39.88 -21.83
CA THR A 97 -17.29 41.07 -22.53
C THR A 97 -17.72 42.18 -21.57
N THR A 98 -18.25 41.82 -20.40
CA THR A 98 -18.67 42.78 -19.37
C THR A 98 -17.44 43.45 -18.74
N SER A 99 -16.43 42.68 -18.34
CA SER A 99 -15.16 43.23 -17.82
C SER A 99 -14.45 44.11 -18.84
N LEU A 100 -14.48 43.75 -20.13
CA LEU A 100 -13.97 44.61 -21.20
C LEU A 100 -14.75 45.93 -21.33
N GLN A 101 -16.07 45.88 -21.20
CA GLN A 101 -16.93 47.06 -21.25
C GLN A 101 -16.67 47.99 -20.07
N GLU A 102 -16.53 47.44 -18.86
CA GLU A 102 -16.19 48.16 -17.63
C GLU A 102 -14.77 48.74 -17.66
N ALA A 103 -13.81 48.03 -18.26
CA ALA A 103 -12.44 48.51 -18.44
C ALA A 103 -12.33 49.68 -19.46
N GLY A 104 -13.36 49.95 -20.26
CA GLY A 104 -13.42 51.09 -21.17
C GLY A 104 -13.62 50.74 -22.65
N ALA A 105 -14.13 49.55 -22.99
CA ALA A 105 -14.34 49.14 -24.39
C ALA A 105 -15.42 49.94 -25.15
N GLY A 106 -16.12 50.89 -24.51
CA GLY A 106 -17.08 51.81 -25.14
C GLY A 106 -16.46 52.89 -26.04
N GLY A 107 -15.28 52.65 -26.63
CA GLY A 107 -14.57 53.60 -27.46
C GLY A 107 -13.83 54.71 -26.71
N ASP A 108 -13.68 54.59 -25.38
CA ASP A 108 -12.90 55.53 -24.57
C ASP A 108 -11.40 55.28 -24.79
N ILE A 109 -10.68 56.32 -25.23
CA ILE A 109 -9.24 56.31 -25.51
C ILE A 109 -8.50 57.14 -24.43
N SER A 110 -9.09 57.33 -23.25
CA SER A 110 -8.49 58.11 -22.16
C SER A 110 -7.37 57.39 -21.40
N ASP A 111 -6.47 58.15 -20.74
CA ASP A 111 -5.41 57.64 -19.81
C ASP A 111 -5.98 56.72 -18.74
N ALA A 112 -7.14 57.06 -18.21
CA ALA A 112 -7.80 56.21 -17.23
C ALA A 112 -8.29 54.88 -17.83
N ALA A 113 -8.85 54.88 -19.05
CA ALA A 113 -9.32 53.65 -19.71
C ALA A 113 -8.16 52.70 -20.08
N LEU A 114 -7.07 53.25 -20.62
CA LEU A 114 -5.89 52.44 -20.93
C LEU A 114 -5.30 51.81 -19.66
N ALA A 115 -5.12 52.59 -18.59
CA ALA A 115 -4.57 52.09 -17.33
C ALA A 115 -5.46 51.00 -16.68
N ARG A 116 -6.80 51.15 -16.76
CA ARG A 116 -7.74 50.10 -16.30
C ARG A 116 -7.60 48.81 -17.10
N LEU A 117 -7.52 48.91 -18.43
CA LEU A 117 -7.37 47.75 -19.30
C LEU A 117 -6.00 47.06 -19.10
N GLU A 118 -4.93 47.82 -18.88
CA GLU A 118 -3.62 47.28 -18.53
C GLU A 118 -3.65 46.54 -17.19
N SER A 119 -4.27 47.14 -16.16
CA SER A 119 -4.41 46.51 -14.85
C SER A 119 -5.21 45.21 -14.89
N GLU A 120 -6.35 45.18 -15.61
CA GLU A 120 -7.15 43.96 -15.74
C GLU A 120 -6.41 42.88 -16.56
N SER A 121 -5.71 43.28 -17.64
CA SER A 121 -4.89 42.36 -18.42
C SER A 121 -3.76 41.75 -17.57
N GLU A 122 -3.13 42.52 -16.70
CA GLU A 122 -2.08 42.03 -15.81
C GLU A 122 -2.62 41.04 -14.77
N LYS A 123 -3.76 41.36 -14.14
CA LYS A 123 -4.45 40.47 -13.20
C LYS A 123 -4.83 39.12 -13.83
N LEU A 124 -5.33 39.11 -15.07
CA LEU A 124 -5.61 37.86 -15.78
C LEU A 124 -4.33 37.07 -16.09
N ARG A 125 -3.23 37.73 -16.46
CA ARG A 125 -1.95 37.04 -16.68
C ARG A 125 -1.41 36.43 -15.40
N GLU A 126 -1.51 37.13 -14.27
CA GLU A 126 -1.11 36.59 -12.97
C GLU A 126 -1.95 35.36 -12.59
N THR A 127 -3.26 35.43 -12.80
CA THR A 127 -4.16 34.27 -12.59
C THR A 127 -3.81 33.10 -13.51
N LYS A 128 -3.51 33.37 -14.79
CA LYS A 128 -3.05 32.37 -15.77
C LYS A 128 -1.77 31.69 -15.28
N ARG A 129 -0.78 32.47 -14.84
CA ARG A 129 0.50 31.96 -14.34
C ARG A 129 0.32 31.09 -13.10
N GLY A 130 -0.45 31.55 -12.11
CA GLY A 130 -0.70 30.78 -10.89
C GLY A 130 -1.43 29.45 -11.15
N ARG A 131 -2.42 29.44 -12.06
CA ARG A 131 -3.11 28.22 -12.46
C ARG A 131 -2.21 27.26 -13.25
N MET A 132 -1.33 27.81 -14.08
CA MET A 132 -0.34 27.05 -14.83
C MET A 132 0.68 26.38 -13.92
N GLU A 133 1.27 27.11 -12.97
CA GLU A 133 2.20 26.53 -11.98
C GLU A 133 1.53 25.40 -11.19
N ARG A 134 0.32 25.64 -10.69
CA ARG A 134 -0.47 24.60 -10.00
C ARG A 134 -0.70 23.36 -10.88
N LEU A 135 -1.06 23.55 -12.15
CA LEU A 135 -1.25 22.43 -13.08
C LEU A 135 0.05 21.66 -13.29
N GLN A 136 1.18 22.35 -13.43
CA GLN A 136 2.49 21.72 -13.60
C GLN A 136 2.87 20.89 -12.37
N ASP A 137 2.70 21.42 -11.16
CA ASP A 137 2.96 20.69 -9.92
C ASP A 137 2.10 19.42 -9.81
N LEU A 138 0.82 19.53 -10.15
CA LEU A 138 -0.11 18.39 -10.17
C LEU A 138 0.28 17.34 -11.22
N VAL A 139 0.68 17.78 -12.41
CA VAL A 139 1.15 16.88 -13.47
C VAL A 139 2.43 16.16 -13.05
N VAL A 140 3.38 16.84 -12.41
CA VAL A 140 4.58 16.20 -11.85
C VAL A 140 4.19 15.13 -10.83
N ALA A 141 3.35 15.46 -9.86
CA ALA A 141 2.87 14.51 -8.85
C ALA A 141 2.14 13.30 -9.48
N MET A 142 1.29 13.53 -10.49
CA MET A 142 0.60 12.49 -11.23
C MET A 142 1.57 11.56 -11.97
N LEU A 143 2.60 12.10 -12.63
CA LEU A 143 3.62 11.31 -13.32
C LEU A 143 4.45 10.46 -12.35
N GLU A 144 4.83 11.02 -11.21
CA GLU A 144 5.52 10.28 -10.14
C GLU A 144 4.66 9.13 -9.61
N LEU A 145 3.38 9.37 -9.36
CA LEU A 145 2.42 8.35 -8.93
C LEU A 145 2.18 7.29 -9.99
N TRP A 146 2.10 7.65 -11.28
CA TRP A 146 2.01 6.68 -12.36
C TRP A 146 3.22 5.75 -12.41
N SER A 147 4.43 6.31 -12.26
CA SER A 147 5.66 5.54 -12.20
C SER A 147 5.73 4.65 -10.96
N LEU A 148 5.28 5.13 -9.79
CA LEU A 148 5.29 4.37 -8.55
C LEU A 148 4.27 3.23 -8.55
N MET A 149 3.11 3.46 -9.17
CA MET A 149 1.97 2.54 -9.15
C MET A 149 1.92 1.62 -10.37
N ASP A 150 2.90 1.71 -11.27
CA ASP A 150 2.93 1.01 -12.57
C ASP A 150 1.59 1.17 -13.31
N THR A 151 1.11 2.41 -13.43
CA THR A 151 -0.22 2.70 -14.02
C THR A 151 -0.23 2.36 -15.51
N PRO A 152 -1.20 1.60 -16.01
CA PRO A 152 -1.22 1.15 -17.41
C PRO A 152 -1.45 2.30 -18.40
N ALA A 153 -0.91 2.16 -19.61
CA ALA A 153 -0.92 3.22 -20.63
C ALA A 153 -2.35 3.63 -21.06
N GLU A 154 -3.30 2.71 -20.98
CA GLU A 154 -4.72 2.97 -21.28
C GLU A 154 -5.30 4.00 -20.29
N GLU A 155 -4.98 3.89 -19.00
CA GLU A 155 -5.39 4.85 -17.98
C GLU A 155 -4.66 6.20 -18.16
N GLN A 156 -3.37 6.17 -18.51
CA GLN A 156 -2.59 7.39 -18.76
C GLN A 156 -3.08 8.18 -19.98
N SER A 157 -3.63 7.50 -20.99
CA SER A 157 -4.01 8.10 -22.28
C SER A 157 -4.96 9.30 -22.14
N ARG A 158 -5.85 9.26 -21.15
CA ARG A 158 -6.82 10.33 -20.87
C ARG A 158 -6.15 11.65 -20.50
N PHE A 159 -4.98 11.59 -19.87
CA PHE A 159 -4.27 12.76 -19.34
C PHE A 159 -3.01 13.12 -20.14
N GLN A 160 -2.70 12.42 -21.24
CA GLN A 160 -1.50 12.69 -22.06
C GLN A 160 -1.44 14.13 -22.58
N GLY A 161 -2.57 14.70 -23.01
CA GLY A 161 -2.62 16.09 -23.49
C GLY A 161 -2.20 17.09 -22.41
N VAL A 162 -2.57 16.83 -21.15
CA VAL A 162 -2.21 17.68 -20.01
C VAL A 162 -0.79 17.36 -19.52
N ALA A 163 -0.36 16.10 -19.60
CA ALA A 163 0.99 15.68 -19.21
C ALA A 163 2.08 16.37 -20.05
N CYS A 164 1.81 16.65 -21.32
CA CYS A 164 2.72 17.43 -22.18
C CYS A 164 2.96 18.86 -21.69
N ASN A 165 2.09 19.41 -20.83
CA ASN A 165 2.20 20.78 -20.34
C ASN A 165 3.17 20.94 -19.17
N VAL A 166 3.77 19.85 -18.68
CA VAL A 166 4.70 19.85 -17.53
C VAL A 166 5.86 20.83 -17.69
N ALA A 167 6.33 21.04 -18.93
CA ALA A 167 7.41 21.97 -19.27
C ALA A 167 6.97 23.08 -20.23
N ALA A 168 5.66 23.23 -20.45
CA ALA A 168 5.15 24.26 -21.34
C ALA A 168 5.43 25.66 -20.78
N SER A 169 5.60 26.66 -21.65
CA SER A 169 5.68 28.07 -21.27
C SER A 169 4.30 28.75 -21.26
N GLU A 170 4.19 29.94 -20.65
CA GLU A 170 2.92 30.69 -20.56
C GLU A 170 2.28 30.92 -21.95
N ASP A 171 3.11 31.12 -22.97
CA ASP A 171 2.68 31.41 -24.35
C ASP A 171 2.31 30.14 -25.15
N GLU A 172 2.74 28.96 -24.71
CA GLU A 172 2.44 27.68 -25.35
C GLU A 172 1.05 27.16 -24.97
N ILE A 173 0.58 27.48 -23.75
CA ILE A 173 -0.77 27.12 -23.30
C ILE A 173 -1.78 28.11 -23.88
N THR A 174 -2.30 27.75 -25.06
CA THR A 174 -3.26 28.55 -25.84
C THR A 174 -4.62 27.88 -26.01
N GLU A 175 -4.73 26.61 -25.62
CA GLU A 175 -5.97 25.85 -25.74
C GLU A 175 -7.08 26.42 -24.84
N PRO A 176 -8.29 26.67 -25.38
CA PRO A 176 -9.42 27.15 -24.58
C PRO A 176 -9.75 26.19 -23.44
N GLY A 177 -9.91 26.72 -22.23
CA GLY A 177 -10.25 25.95 -21.04
C GLY A 177 -9.13 25.06 -20.48
N ALA A 178 -7.93 25.07 -21.05
CA ALA A 178 -6.81 24.25 -20.56
C ALA A 178 -6.38 24.60 -19.13
N LEU A 179 -6.59 25.84 -18.69
CA LEU A 179 -6.37 26.30 -17.31
C LEU A 179 -7.69 26.66 -16.62
N SER A 180 -8.79 26.05 -17.04
CA SER A 180 -10.07 26.17 -16.34
C SER A 180 -10.02 25.51 -14.97
N ALA A 181 -10.89 25.94 -14.06
CA ALA A 181 -11.01 25.31 -12.76
C ALA A 181 -11.44 23.83 -12.87
N GLU A 182 -12.24 23.50 -13.89
CA GLU A 182 -12.66 22.12 -14.18
C GLU A 182 -11.48 21.27 -14.63
N ALA A 183 -10.69 21.74 -15.60
CA ALA A 183 -9.52 21.00 -16.10
C ALA A 183 -8.49 20.72 -15.00
N ILE A 184 -8.20 21.72 -14.16
CA ILE A 184 -7.30 21.53 -13.00
C ILE A 184 -7.93 20.55 -11.99
N GLY A 185 -9.22 20.70 -11.71
CA GLY A 185 -9.96 19.80 -10.82
C GLY A 185 -9.97 18.34 -11.29
N GLU A 186 -9.99 18.08 -12.60
CA GLU A 186 -9.86 16.72 -13.14
C GLU A 186 -8.49 16.10 -12.84
N VAL A 187 -7.41 16.86 -12.97
CA VAL A 187 -6.05 16.38 -12.63
C VAL A 187 -5.91 16.18 -11.13
N GLU A 188 -6.43 17.10 -10.32
CA GLU A 188 -6.45 16.96 -8.85
C GLU A 188 -7.18 15.71 -8.40
N ALA A 189 -8.35 15.44 -9.00
CA ALA A 189 -9.12 14.25 -8.70
C ALA A 189 -8.37 12.97 -9.08
N GLU A 190 -7.61 12.98 -10.17
CA GLU A 190 -6.78 11.85 -10.57
C GLU A 190 -5.59 11.64 -9.62
N VAL A 191 -4.90 12.71 -9.23
CA VAL A 191 -3.83 12.64 -8.20
C VAL A 191 -4.39 12.06 -6.90
N ALA A 192 -5.51 12.58 -6.40
CA ALA A 192 -6.15 12.08 -5.18
C ALA A 192 -6.58 10.61 -5.32
N ARG A 193 -7.08 10.20 -6.49
CA ARG A 193 -7.43 8.79 -6.78
C ARG A 193 -6.20 7.89 -6.70
N LEU A 194 -5.08 8.32 -7.27
CA LEU A 194 -3.80 7.59 -7.28
C LEU A 194 -3.17 7.52 -5.89
N GLU A 195 -3.21 8.60 -5.12
CA GLU A 195 -2.80 8.63 -3.72
C GLU A 195 -3.62 7.63 -2.90
N GLY A 196 -4.94 7.67 -3.00
CA GLY A 196 -5.81 6.70 -2.35
C GLY A 196 -5.53 5.25 -2.80
N LEU A 197 -5.15 5.03 -4.05
CA LEU A 197 -4.74 3.70 -4.54
C LEU A 197 -3.41 3.25 -3.93
N LYS A 198 -2.44 4.15 -3.81
CA LYS A 198 -1.15 3.92 -3.12
C LYS A 198 -1.39 3.55 -1.67
N GLY A 199 -2.26 4.29 -0.96
CA GLY A 199 -2.69 4.00 0.39
C GLY A 199 -3.27 2.59 0.55
N ARG A 200 -4.23 2.22 -0.31
CA ARG A 200 -4.83 0.87 -0.32
C ARG A 200 -3.80 -0.23 -0.58
N ARG A 201 -2.91 -0.06 -1.56
CA ARG A 201 -1.84 -1.05 -1.83
C ARG A 201 -0.87 -1.19 -0.66
N MET A 202 -0.53 -0.09 0.01
CA MET A 202 0.31 -0.11 1.20
C MET A 202 -0.35 -0.91 2.33
N LYS A 203 -1.65 -0.68 2.57
CA LYS A 203 -2.46 -1.43 3.54
C LYS A 203 -2.46 -2.94 3.24
N ASP A 204 -2.69 -3.31 1.98
CA ASP A 204 -2.66 -4.71 1.54
C ASP A 204 -1.28 -5.35 1.73
N LEU A 205 -0.20 -4.61 1.44
CA LEU A 205 1.17 -5.08 1.63
C LEU A 205 1.47 -5.36 3.10
N LEU A 206 1.10 -4.44 4.00
CA LEU A 206 1.26 -4.61 5.45
C LEU A 206 0.48 -5.84 5.96
N ALA A 207 -0.77 -6.01 5.51
CA ALA A 207 -1.57 -7.17 5.87
C ALA A 207 -0.94 -8.49 5.39
N ARG A 208 -0.38 -8.51 4.16
CA ARG A 208 0.35 -9.67 3.63
C ARG A 208 1.60 -9.98 4.45
N LYS A 209 2.39 -8.96 4.81
CA LYS A 209 3.62 -9.11 5.63
C LYS A 209 3.31 -9.62 7.03
N ARG A 210 2.28 -9.09 7.69
CA ARG A 210 1.79 -9.64 8.97
C ARG A 210 1.33 -11.10 8.83
N GLY A 211 0.63 -11.42 7.73
CA GLY A 211 0.23 -12.79 7.40
C GLY A 211 1.42 -13.74 7.23
N GLU A 212 2.45 -13.30 6.50
CA GLU A 212 3.69 -14.03 6.30
C GLU A 212 4.42 -14.29 7.63
N LEU A 213 4.55 -13.26 8.48
CA LEU A 213 5.15 -13.39 9.80
C LEU A 213 4.42 -14.44 10.65
N ARG A 214 3.08 -14.37 10.70
CA ARG A 214 2.24 -15.34 11.42
C ARG A 214 2.40 -16.76 10.88
N GLU A 215 2.53 -16.92 9.57
CA GLU A 215 2.75 -18.23 8.95
C GLU A 215 4.12 -18.81 9.34
N ILE A 216 5.18 -18.00 9.28
CA ILE A 216 6.54 -18.41 9.67
C ILE A 216 6.57 -18.81 11.15
N GLN A 217 6.01 -17.98 12.04
CA GLN A 217 5.94 -18.27 13.47
C GLN A 217 5.18 -19.57 13.75
N ARG A 218 4.06 -19.81 13.05
CA ARG A 218 3.29 -21.06 13.14
C ARG A 218 4.11 -22.26 12.69
N ARG A 219 4.84 -22.17 11.57
CA ARG A 219 5.71 -23.27 11.10
C ARG A 219 6.87 -23.53 12.06
N ALA A 220 7.42 -22.47 12.67
CA ALA A 220 8.46 -22.55 13.68
C ALA A 220 7.95 -23.04 15.06
N ARG A 221 6.63 -23.25 15.23
CA ARG A 221 5.97 -23.65 16.50
C ARG A 221 6.22 -22.68 17.65
N ILE A 222 6.39 -21.41 17.31
CA ILE A 222 6.51 -20.31 18.25
C ILE A 222 5.08 -19.82 18.50
N VAL A 223 4.52 -20.14 19.66
CA VAL A 223 3.34 -19.43 20.15
C VAL A 223 3.85 -18.13 20.75
N SER A 224 3.79 -17.07 19.97
CA SER A 224 4.07 -15.74 20.48
C SER A 224 2.80 -15.22 21.15
N ALA A 225 2.83 -14.95 22.46
CA ALA A 225 1.77 -14.18 23.13
C ALA A 225 1.56 -12.80 22.46
N VAL A 226 2.57 -12.32 21.73
CA VAL A 226 2.52 -11.12 20.89
C VAL A 226 1.53 -11.25 19.72
N ALA A 227 1.21 -12.46 19.26
CA ALA A 227 0.21 -12.66 18.20
C ALA A 227 -1.22 -12.30 18.65
N ALA A 228 -1.49 -12.27 19.95
CA ALA A 228 -2.78 -11.83 20.49
C ALA A 228 -2.84 -10.32 20.76
N GLU A 229 -1.69 -9.65 20.97
CA GLU A 229 -1.64 -8.20 21.21
C GLU A 229 -1.41 -7.39 19.93
N GLU A 230 -0.71 -7.93 18.94
CA GLU A 230 -0.62 -7.28 17.61
C GLU A 230 -1.91 -7.39 16.77
N GLU A 231 -2.89 -8.20 17.20
CA GLU A 231 -4.24 -8.20 16.61
C GLU A 231 -5.03 -6.93 16.97
N ASP A 232 -4.79 -6.32 18.14
CA ASP A 232 -5.51 -5.14 18.63
C ASP A 232 -4.87 -3.84 18.11
N ASP A 233 -3.55 -3.66 18.33
CA ASP A 233 -2.78 -2.49 17.85
C ASP A 233 -2.69 -2.42 16.31
N GLY A 234 -2.66 -3.60 15.68
CA GLY A 234 -2.51 -3.71 14.23
C GLY A 234 -3.79 -3.36 13.48
N GLU A 235 -4.96 -3.65 14.03
CA GLU A 235 -6.25 -3.33 13.42
C GLU A 235 -6.58 -1.84 13.55
N GLU A 236 -6.30 -1.21 14.69
CA GLU A 236 -6.53 0.23 14.90
C GLU A 236 -5.74 1.09 13.90
N MET A 237 -4.49 0.72 13.62
CA MET A 237 -3.64 1.41 12.66
C MET A 237 -3.98 1.16 11.18
N LEU A 238 -4.67 0.06 10.88
CA LEU A 238 -5.18 -0.22 9.53
C LEU A 238 -6.43 0.62 9.20
N VAL A 239 -7.08 1.22 10.20
CA VAL A 239 -8.31 2.01 10.04
C VAL A 239 -8.03 3.50 9.84
N LEU A 240 -6.85 3.99 10.21
CA LEU A 240 -6.49 5.40 10.05
C LEU A 240 -6.45 5.82 8.57
N ASP A 241 -7.11 6.95 8.29
CA ASP A 241 -7.31 7.51 6.95
C ASP A 241 -5.99 7.80 6.23
N ASP A 242 -6.08 8.00 4.91
CA ASP A 242 -4.94 8.18 4.00
C ASP A 242 -4.33 9.59 4.06
N ASP A 243 -4.12 10.11 5.27
CA ASP A 243 -3.45 11.39 5.47
C ASP A 243 -1.92 11.22 5.41
N GLY A 244 -1.21 12.28 4.98
CA GLY A 244 0.23 12.23 4.70
C GLY A 244 1.11 11.79 5.89
N GLU A 245 0.69 12.04 7.13
CA GLU A 245 1.39 11.58 8.34
C GLU A 245 1.29 10.06 8.51
N ALA A 246 0.15 9.46 8.15
CA ALA A 246 -0.07 8.02 8.21
C ALA A 246 0.80 7.25 7.19
N VAL A 247 1.23 7.88 6.09
CA VAL A 247 2.09 7.23 5.07
C VAL A 247 3.52 7.01 5.59
N ALA A 248 4.09 8.00 6.28
CA ALA A 248 5.41 7.87 6.88
C ALA A 248 5.41 6.79 7.98
N GLU A 249 4.36 6.78 8.79
CA GLU A 249 4.15 5.79 9.84
C GLU A 249 4.03 4.37 9.25
N ARG A 250 3.23 4.17 8.20
CA ARG A 250 3.09 2.89 7.49
C ARG A 250 4.43 2.37 6.94
N THR A 251 5.31 3.27 6.48
CA THR A 251 6.64 2.90 5.96
C THR A 251 7.56 2.38 7.08
N LEU A 252 7.53 3.00 8.26
CA LEU A 252 8.28 2.53 9.43
C LEU A 252 7.76 1.17 9.91
N VAL A 253 6.44 0.98 9.95
CA VAL A 253 5.81 -0.30 10.30
C VAL A 253 6.24 -1.40 9.33
N LEU A 254 6.27 -1.12 8.02
CA LEU A 254 6.73 -2.08 7.02
C LEU A 254 8.17 -2.52 7.26
N ALA A 255 9.08 -1.58 7.53
CA ALA A 255 10.48 -1.89 7.82
C ALA A 255 10.66 -2.73 9.10
N ARG A 256 9.87 -2.43 10.14
CA ARG A 256 9.81 -3.24 11.37
C ARG A 256 9.33 -4.66 11.08
N LEU A 257 8.26 -4.82 10.30
CA LEU A 257 7.74 -6.13 9.90
C LEU A 257 8.76 -6.93 9.08
N ASP A 258 9.48 -6.30 8.16
CA ASP A 258 10.53 -6.98 7.38
C ASP A 258 11.68 -7.48 8.27
N THR A 259 12.01 -6.72 9.32
CA THR A 259 13.00 -7.14 10.32
C THR A 259 12.48 -8.34 11.11
N GLN A 260 11.26 -8.27 11.65
CA GLN A 260 10.62 -9.37 12.39
C GLN A 260 10.46 -10.63 11.53
N ILE A 261 10.12 -10.49 10.25
CA ILE A 261 10.03 -11.62 9.30
C ILE A 261 11.41 -12.27 9.13
N SER A 262 12.46 -11.47 8.98
CA SER A 262 13.83 -11.98 8.83
C SER A 262 14.28 -12.74 10.07
N GLU A 263 14.06 -12.18 11.25
CA GLU A 263 14.33 -12.83 12.54
C GLU A 263 13.54 -14.14 12.70
N ALA A 264 12.25 -14.12 12.35
CA ALA A 264 11.39 -15.30 12.42
C ALA A 264 11.82 -16.40 11.44
N ARG A 265 12.34 -16.05 10.25
CA ARG A 265 12.90 -17.01 9.28
C ARG A 265 14.18 -17.65 9.80
N ASP A 266 15.08 -16.86 10.38
CA ASP A 266 16.30 -17.39 11.00
C ASP A 266 15.96 -18.34 12.16
N GLU A 267 14.94 -17.97 12.93
CA GLU A 267 14.38 -18.81 13.97
C GLU A 267 13.78 -20.12 13.44
N GLU A 268 12.97 -20.07 12.37
CA GLU A 268 12.43 -21.25 11.68
C GLU A 268 13.54 -22.20 11.23
N ILE A 269 14.59 -21.67 10.59
CA ILE A 269 15.75 -22.44 10.13
C ILE A 269 16.48 -23.07 11.31
N SER A 270 16.72 -22.31 12.38
CA SER A 270 17.42 -22.81 13.57
C SER A 270 16.65 -23.94 14.28
N ARG A 271 15.31 -23.87 14.30
CA ARG A 271 14.45 -24.86 14.96
C ARG A 271 14.19 -26.10 14.11
N LYS A 272 14.42 -26.04 12.80
CA LYS A 272 14.10 -27.10 11.83
C LYS A 272 14.56 -28.49 12.29
N ASP A 273 15.81 -28.61 12.70
CA ASP A 273 16.43 -29.88 13.10
C ASP A 273 15.76 -30.52 14.33
N VAL A 274 15.29 -29.68 15.26
CA VAL A 274 14.55 -30.10 16.45
C VAL A 274 13.13 -30.48 16.07
N LEU A 275 12.44 -29.64 15.28
CA LEU A 275 11.07 -29.87 14.84
C LEU A 275 10.91 -31.15 14.02
N GLU A 276 11.83 -31.45 13.10
CA GLU A 276 11.79 -32.71 12.34
C GLU A 276 11.98 -33.94 13.24
N ARG A 277 12.78 -33.83 14.32
CA ARG A 277 12.95 -34.92 15.28
C ARG A 277 11.72 -35.07 16.17
N MET A 278 11.11 -33.96 16.56
CA MET A 278 9.83 -33.92 17.27
C MET A 278 8.72 -34.58 16.45
N GLU A 279 8.60 -34.26 15.17
CA GLU A 279 7.60 -34.86 14.27
C GLU A 279 7.77 -36.39 14.16
N ARG A 280 9.01 -36.87 13.98
CA ARG A 280 9.31 -38.31 13.97
C ARG A 280 8.97 -38.99 15.30
N TRP A 281 9.21 -38.31 16.42
CA TRP A 281 8.89 -38.82 17.75
C TRP A 281 7.39 -38.82 18.03
N GLN A 282 6.67 -37.77 17.62
CA GLN A 282 5.20 -37.69 17.66
C GLN A 282 4.54 -38.82 16.86
N ALA A 283 4.99 -39.07 15.62
CA ALA A 283 4.49 -40.18 14.82
C ALA A 283 4.74 -41.55 15.48
N ALA A 284 5.84 -41.70 16.22
CA ALA A 284 6.12 -42.92 16.97
C ALA A 284 5.19 -43.09 18.18
N LEU A 285 4.83 -42.00 18.87
CA LEU A 285 3.84 -42.01 19.95
C LEU A 285 2.44 -42.36 19.44
N GLU A 286 2.06 -41.86 18.27
CA GLU A 286 0.79 -42.23 17.62
C GLU A 286 0.75 -43.74 17.32
N GLU A 287 1.83 -44.31 16.79
CA GLU A 287 1.93 -45.75 16.58
C GLU A 287 1.98 -46.55 17.89
N GLU A 288 2.51 -45.99 18.98
CA GLU A 288 2.44 -46.59 20.33
C GLU A 288 1.00 -46.66 20.82
N THR A 289 0.27 -45.55 20.76
CA THR A 289 -1.14 -45.50 21.19
C THR A 289 -2.01 -46.47 20.38
N TRP A 290 -1.82 -46.52 19.06
CA TRP A 290 -2.47 -47.49 18.20
C TRP A 290 -2.14 -48.95 18.57
N LEU A 291 -0.87 -49.23 18.89
CA LEU A 291 -0.45 -50.57 19.31
C LEU A 291 -1.02 -50.95 20.68
N GLU A 292 -1.11 -50.00 21.62
CA GLU A 292 -1.76 -50.21 22.92
C GLU A 292 -3.24 -50.56 22.73
N GLU A 293 -3.98 -49.78 21.94
CA GLU A 293 -5.38 -50.05 21.59
C GLU A 293 -5.54 -51.43 20.92
N TYR A 294 -4.70 -51.73 19.92
CA TYR A 294 -4.69 -53.04 19.28
C TYR A 294 -4.36 -54.19 20.24
N SER A 295 -3.56 -53.94 21.28
CA SER A 295 -3.22 -54.95 22.28
C SER A 295 -4.31 -55.14 23.34
N ARG A 296 -5.20 -54.15 23.54
CA ARG A 296 -6.38 -54.26 24.40
C ARG A 296 -7.54 -54.98 23.71
N ASN A 297 -7.57 -55.02 22.38
CA ASN A 297 -8.62 -55.69 21.61
C ASN A 297 -8.59 -57.22 21.79
N GLU A 298 -9.60 -57.79 22.43
CA GLU A 298 -9.73 -59.25 22.64
C GLU A 298 -9.93 -60.03 21.32
N ASN A 299 -10.55 -59.40 20.33
CA ASN A 299 -10.82 -59.95 18.99
C ASN A 299 -9.61 -59.88 18.02
N ARG A 300 -8.41 -59.63 18.53
CA ARG A 300 -7.18 -59.36 17.77
C ARG A 300 -6.77 -60.46 16.79
N TYR A 301 -7.11 -61.71 17.10
CA TYR A 301 -6.69 -62.89 16.34
C TYR A 301 -7.82 -63.52 15.53
N ASN A 302 -8.95 -62.82 15.35
CA ASN A 302 -10.03 -63.33 14.51
C ASN A 302 -9.53 -63.57 13.07
N VAL A 303 -9.85 -64.75 12.53
CA VAL A 303 -9.36 -65.22 11.22
C VAL A 303 -10.14 -64.55 10.09
N GLY A 304 -9.89 -63.26 9.89
CA GLY A 304 -10.44 -62.47 8.78
C GLY A 304 -9.43 -62.23 7.65
N LYS A 305 -9.91 -61.94 6.43
CA LYS A 305 -9.07 -61.41 5.35
C LYS A 305 -8.44 -60.08 5.81
N GLY A 306 -7.10 -59.99 5.81
CA GLY A 306 -6.36 -58.78 6.22
C GLY A 306 -5.64 -58.86 7.58
N THR A 307 -5.91 -59.88 8.40
CA THR A 307 -5.30 -60.06 9.74
C THR A 307 -3.77 -60.09 9.70
N HIS A 308 -3.17 -60.73 8.70
CA HIS A 308 -1.72 -60.76 8.51
C HIS A 308 -1.11 -59.37 8.26
N LEU A 309 -1.83 -58.45 7.60
CA LEU A 309 -1.35 -57.08 7.39
C LEU A 309 -1.36 -56.29 8.70
N VAL A 310 -2.42 -56.45 9.51
CA VAL A 310 -2.52 -55.81 10.83
C VAL A 310 -1.46 -56.35 11.79
N LEU A 311 -1.20 -57.65 11.77
CA LEU A 311 -0.10 -58.27 12.52
C LEU A 311 1.26 -57.74 12.09
N LYS A 312 1.50 -57.59 10.77
CA LYS A 312 2.73 -56.96 10.25
C LYS A 312 2.86 -55.50 10.67
N ARG A 313 1.77 -54.71 10.68
CA ARG A 313 1.80 -53.33 11.21
C ARG A 313 2.12 -53.33 12.70
N ALA A 314 1.52 -54.22 13.48
CA ALA A 314 1.80 -54.34 14.92
C ALA A 314 3.24 -54.74 15.21
N GLU A 315 3.85 -55.60 14.40
CA GLU A 315 5.28 -55.93 14.51
C GLU A 315 6.16 -54.70 14.21
N LYS A 316 5.86 -53.97 13.12
CA LYS A 316 6.55 -52.72 12.79
C LYS A 316 6.38 -51.66 13.88
N ALA A 317 5.18 -51.48 14.40
CA ALA A 317 4.88 -50.57 15.50
C ALA A 317 5.67 -50.96 16.77
N ARG A 318 5.73 -52.25 17.13
CA ARG A 318 6.57 -52.71 18.26
C ARG A 318 8.05 -52.39 18.07
N ALA A 319 8.57 -52.59 16.86
CA ALA A 319 9.95 -52.27 16.54
C ALA A 319 10.24 -50.76 16.52
N LEU A 320 9.22 -49.92 16.28
CA LEU A 320 9.31 -48.47 16.40
C LEU A 320 9.24 -48.04 17.86
N VAL A 321 8.29 -48.59 18.64
CA VAL A 321 8.13 -48.33 20.07
C VAL A 321 9.38 -48.70 20.87
N SER A 322 10.04 -49.80 20.53
CA SER A 322 11.31 -50.17 21.17
C SER A 322 12.44 -49.16 20.93
N LYS A 323 12.37 -48.37 19.85
CA LYS A 323 13.34 -47.32 19.51
C LYS A 323 12.97 -45.94 20.06
N MET A 324 11.76 -45.75 20.55
CA MET A 324 11.30 -44.48 21.14
C MET A 324 12.20 -43.89 22.23
N PRO A 325 12.77 -44.66 23.20
CA PRO A 325 13.80 -44.14 24.10
C PRO A 325 14.94 -43.41 23.39
N ALA A 326 15.54 -44.07 22.39
CA ALA A 326 16.68 -43.52 21.69
C ALA A 326 16.30 -42.28 20.86
N MET A 327 15.07 -42.23 20.34
CA MET A 327 14.54 -41.04 19.66
C MET A 327 14.33 -39.88 20.64
N ALA A 328 13.78 -40.15 21.83
CA ALA A 328 13.60 -39.15 22.89
C ALA A 328 14.95 -38.61 23.38
N GLU A 329 15.91 -39.48 23.70
CA GLU A 329 17.27 -39.09 24.09
C GLU A 329 17.98 -38.27 23.01
N SER A 330 17.86 -38.66 21.74
CA SER A 330 18.41 -37.91 20.61
C SER A 330 17.75 -36.54 20.45
N LEU A 331 16.45 -36.42 20.70
CA LEU A 331 15.73 -35.16 20.66
C LEU A 331 16.17 -34.26 21.83
N THR A 332 16.20 -34.78 23.06
CA THR A 332 16.71 -34.07 24.25
C THR A 332 18.10 -33.53 24.02
N ALA A 333 19.04 -34.34 23.50
CA ALA A 333 20.39 -33.89 23.21
C ALA A 333 20.44 -32.73 22.20
N LYS A 334 19.56 -32.75 21.19
CA LYS A 334 19.45 -31.67 20.20
C LYS A 334 18.82 -30.41 20.75
N VAL A 335 17.80 -30.53 21.60
CA VAL A 335 17.19 -29.39 22.28
C VAL A 335 18.20 -28.72 23.21
N VAL A 336 18.92 -29.48 24.04
CA VAL A 336 19.96 -28.94 24.92
C VAL A 336 21.06 -28.23 24.12
N ALA A 337 21.49 -28.79 22.98
CA ALA A 337 22.45 -28.14 22.11
C ALA A 337 21.93 -26.81 21.57
N TRP A 338 20.69 -26.79 21.08
CA TRP A 338 20.04 -25.57 20.58
C TRP A 338 19.89 -24.50 21.66
N GLU A 339 19.43 -24.87 22.86
CA GLU A 339 19.28 -23.94 23.99
C GLU A 339 20.62 -23.35 24.43
N LYS A 340 21.68 -24.15 24.40
CA LYS A 340 23.04 -23.68 24.70
C LYS A 340 23.58 -22.72 23.63
N GLU A 341 23.30 -22.98 22.37
CA GLU A 341 23.72 -22.12 21.25
C GLU A 341 22.95 -20.80 21.22
N ARG A 342 21.65 -20.81 21.52
CA ARG A 342 20.77 -19.64 21.45
C ARG A 342 20.65 -18.88 22.78
N GLY A 343 21.00 -19.51 23.90
CA GLY A 343 20.89 -18.92 25.24
C GLY A 343 19.44 -18.77 25.74
N ALA A 344 18.49 -19.46 25.10
CA ALA A 344 17.06 -19.37 25.41
C ALA A 344 16.44 -20.77 25.49
N LYS A 345 15.36 -20.90 26.29
CA LYS A 345 14.60 -22.16 26.39
C LYS A 345 13.88 -22.46 25.08
N PHE A 346 13.89 -23.71 24.66
CA PHE A 346 13.14 -24.16 23.49
C PHE A 346 11.68 -24.36 23.88
N VAL A 347 10.84 -23.43 23.43
CA VAL A 347 9.38 -23.50 23.59
C VAL A 347 8.76 -24.12 22.33
N TYR A 348 7.89 -25.10 22.52
CA TYR A 348 7.09 -25.75 21.48
C TYR A 348 5.61 -25.59 21.85
N ASP A 349 4.85 -24.88 21.01
CA ASP A 349 3.42 -24.62 21.23
C ASP A 349 3.07 -23.99 22.61
N GLY A 350 4.00 -23.23 23.19
CA GLY A 350 3.83 -22.55 24.49
C GLY A 350 4.43 -23.31 25.69
N GLU A 351 4.87 -24.56 25.50
CA GLU A 351 5.45 -25.40 26.56
C GLU A 351 6.95 -25.66 26.32
N GLY A 352 7.73 -25.81 27.39
CA GLY A 352 9.16 -26.14 27.29
C GLY A 352 9.34 -27.56 26.75
N LEU A 353 10.04 -27.74 25.63
CA LEU A 353 10.19 -29.05 25.00
C LEU A 353 11.00 -30.03 25.86
N LEU A 354 11.99 -29.54 26.62
CA LEU A 354 12.72 -30.39 27.58
C LEU A 354 11.83 -30.91 28.70
N ASP A 355 10.95 -30.06 29.23
CA ASP A 355 10.04 -30.41 30.32
C ASP A 355 9.07 -31.51 29.84
N MET A 356 8.48 -31.35 28.65
CA MET A 356 7.62 -32.36 28.01
C MET A 356 8.33 -33.73 27.83
N LEU A 357 9.59 -33.72 27.41
CA LEU A 357 10.37 -34.96 27.22
C LEU A 357 10.70 -35.63 28.55
N GLN A 358 11.01 -34.85 29.58
CA GLN A 358 11.27 -35.37 30.91
C GLN A 358 10.02 -36.00 31.53
N GLU A 359 8.85 -35.39 31.36
CA GLU A 359 7.57 -35.96 31.78
C GLU A 359 7.27 -37.29 31.08
N TYR A 360 7.51 -37.38 29.77
CA TYR A 360 7.38 -38.63 29.04
C TYR A 360 8.32 -39.73 29.57
N ASP A 361 9.60 -39.42 29.81
CA ASP A 361 10.54 -40.40 30.36
C ASP A 361 10.13 -40.89 31.75
N ASN A 362 9.59 -40.00 32.59
CA ASN A 362 9.10 -40.33 33.92
C ASN A 362 7.88 -41.26 33.85
N THR A 363 6.85 -40.89 33.07
CA THR A 363 5.63 -41.70 32.91
C THR A 363 5.93 -43.08 32.33
N ARG A 364 6.90 -43.17 31.42
CA ARG A 364 7.35 -44.45 30.87
C ARG A 364 8.05 -45.33 31.91
N LYS A 365 8.97 -44.77 32.70
CA LYS A 365 9.65 -45.50 33.79
C LYS A 365 8.64 -45.99 34.83
N GLU A 366 7.62 -45.18 35.13
CA GLU A 366 6.52 -45.57 36.02
C GLU A 366 5.72 -46.74 35.45
N LYS A 367 5.30 -46.69 34.18
CA LYS A 367 4.64 -47.82 33.49
C LYS A 367 5.47 -49.10 33.55
N GLU A 368 6.80 -49.02 33.36
CA GLU A 368 7.68 -50.18 33.42
C GLU A 368 7.82 -50.74 34.84
N GLN A 369 7.96 -49.86 35.84
CA GLN A 369 8.00 -50.24 37.26
C GLN A 369 6.69 -50.88 37.71
N GLU A 370 5.55 -50.36 37.27
CA GLU A 370 4.23 -50.91 37.58
C GLU A 370 4.06 -52.31 36.96
N ARG A 371 4.49 -52.50 35.71
CA ARG A 371 4.52 -53.84 35.08
C ARG A 371 5.46 -54.80 35.81
N LYS A 372 6.58 -54.32 36.35
CA LYS A 372 7.49 -55.12 37.18
C LYS A 372 6.84 -55.50 38.50
N ARG A 373 6.21 -54.56 39.21
CA ARG A 373 5.45 -54.82 40.44
C ARG A 373 4.35 -55.85 40.23
N GLN A 374 3.58 -55.74 39.15
CA GLN A 374 2.55 -56.72 38.80
C GLN A 374 3.11 -58.12 38.52
N ARG A 375 4.29 -58.22 37.89
CA ARG A 375 4.98 -59.51 37.70
C ARG A 375 5.46 -60.09 39.01
N ASP A 376 5.99 -59.26 39.91
CA ASP A 376 6.49 -59.71 41.21
C ASP A 376 5.33 -60.15 42.13
N GLN A 377 4.19 -59.45 42.10
CA GLN A 377 2.95 -59.87 42.77
C GLN A 377 2.42 -61.21 42.21
N ARG A 378 2.42 -61.39 40.87
CA ARG A 378 2.05 -62.68 40.25
C ARG A 378 3.02 -63.80 40.62
N ARG A 379 4.31 -63.52 40.81
CA ARG A 379 5.31 -64.51 41.27
C ARG A 379 5.05 -64.93 42.70
N GLN A 380 4.71 -64.00 43.58
CA GLN A 380 4.36 -64.29 44.98
C GLN A 380 3.07 -65.11 45.09
N GLN A 381 2.03 -64.80 44.30
CA GLN A 381 0.80 -65.60 44.23
C GLN A 381 1.02 -67.00 43.62
N GLY A 382 1.93 -67.14 42.65
CA GLY A 382 2.28 -68.44 42.06
C GLY A 382 3.16 -69.33 42.97
N GLN A 383 3.93 -68.75 43.88
CA GLN A 383 4.72 -69.51 44.87
C GLN A 383 3.86 -70.09 46.01
N SER A 384 2.73 -69.47 46.36
CA SER A 384 1.79 -70.04 47.34
C SER A 384 1.00 -71.27 46.85
N THR A 385 1.09 -71.63 45.56
CA THR A 385 0.40 -72.80 44.97
C THR A 385 1.29 -74.02 44.72
N VAL A 386 2.57 -74.01 45.12
CA VAL A 386 3.48 -75.15 44.93
C VAL A 386 4.10 -75.59 46.26
N GLU A 387 3.28 -76.20 47.12
CA GLU A 387 3.75 -77.13 48.15
C GLU A 387 2.93 -78.42 48.10
N SER A 388 3.31 -79.32 47.19
CA SER A 388 3.10 -80.76 47.36
C SER A 388 4.14 -81.52 46.53
N PRO A 389 5.02 -82.34 47.14
CA PRO A 389 6.15 -82.94 46.44
C PRO A 389 5.85 -84.39 46.02
N VAL A 390 5.81 -84.71 44.72
CA VAL A 390 5.98 -86.10 44.25
C VAL A 390 6.73 -86.18 42.90
N ALA A 391 7.95 -86.72 42.98
CA ALA A 391 8.67 -87.64 42.08
C ALA A 391 8.80 -87.42 40.54
N ARG A 392 10.06 -87.14 40.14
CA ARG A 392 10.98 -87.88 39.23
C ARG A 392 10.65 -88.19 37.74
N ALA A 393 11.60 -87.77 36.88
CA ALA A 393 12.21 -88.45 35.70
C ALA A 393 11.37 -88.72 34.42
N LEU A 394 11.84 -88.68 33.16
CA LEU A 394 13.09 -88.35 32.42
C LEU A 394 12.67 -88.10 30.91
N PRO A 395 13.58 -87.71 29.98
CA PRO A 395 13.33 -86.99 28.73
C PRO A 395 13.26 -87.88 27.47
N LYS A 396 12.78 -87.34 26.34
CA LYS A 396 13.09 -87.87 24.99
C LYS A 396 13.34 -86.77 23.96
N SER A 397 14.53 -86.87 23.37
CA SER A 397 15.02 -86.17 22.19
C SER A 397 14.28 -86.64 20.93
N ILE A 398 14.02 -85.75 19.97
CA ILE A 398 14.01 -86.12 18.55
C ILE A 398 14.77 -85.05 17.75
N LYS A 399 15.75 -85.55 17.00
CA LYS A 399 16.66 -84.85 16.10
C LYS A 399 15.97 -84.59 14.75
N ASN A 400 16.31 -83.43 14.17
CA ASN A 400 16.60 -83.13 12.76
C ASN A 400 15.93 -83.96 11.65
N VAL A 401 15.26 -83.28 10.71
CA VAL A 401 15.45 -83.54 9.27
C VAL A 401 15.44 -82.23 8.49
N THR A 402 16.64 -81.84 8.05
CA THR A 402 16.90 -80.93 6.94
C THR A 402 16.43 -81.60 5.64
N ARG A 403 15.63 -80.91 4.81
CA ARG A 403 15.52 -81.22 3.38
C ARG A 403 15.74 -79.96 2.57
N THR A 404 16.94 -79.86 2.04
CA THR A 404 17.33 -79.07 0.88
C THR A 404 16.66 -79.65 -0.37
N LEU A 405 15.97 -78.84 -1.17
CA LEU A 405 15.95 -79.02 -2.62
C LEU A 405 15.95 -77.64 -3.31
N SER A 406 16.85 -77.57 -4.27
CA SER A 406 17.25 -76.45 -5.11
C SER A 406 16.37 -76.34 -6.36
N MET A 407 16.55 -75.20 -7.05
CA MET A 407 16.30 -74.91 -8.47
C MET A 407 14.97 -74.25 -8.85
N GLY A 408 15.08 -73.07 -9.47
CA GLY A 408 14.44 -72.84 -10.76
C GLY A 408 13.60 -71.57 -10.94
N GLY A 409 14.27 -70.45 -11.25
CA GLY A 409 13.98 -69.62 -12.44
C GLY A 409 12.57 -69.05 -12.68
N GLY A 410 12.43 -67.75 -12.37
CA GLY A 410 11.99 -66.71 -13.32
C GLY A 410 10.54 -66.67 -13.82
N LYS A 411 9.85 -65.56 -13.56
CA LYS A 411 9.45 -64.54 -14.56
C LYS A 411 8.72 -63.36 -13.90
N LYS A 412 9.03 -62.17 -14.41
CA LYS A 412 8.46 -60.87 -14.06
C LYS A 412 7.00 -60.78 -14.53
N MET A 413 6.15 -60.12 -13.74
CA MET A 413 5.00 -59.38 -14.26
C MET A 413 4.86 -58.07 -13.48
N VAL A 414 4.93 -56.99 -14.26
CA VAL A 414 4.67 -55.60 -13.91
C VAL A 414 3.17 -55.37 -14.10
N VAL A 415 2.46 -54.88 -13.07
CA VAL A 415 1.19 -54.16 -13.23
C VAL A 415 1.07 -53.05 -12.19
N SER A 416 1.23 -51.82 -12.69
CA SER A 416 0.38 -50.65 -12.50
C SER A 416 -0.30 -50.41 -11.15
N SER A 417 0.22 -49.44 -10.38
CA SER A 417 -0.46 -48.79 -9.27
C SER A 417 -1.10 -47.48 -9.74
N SER A 418 -2.44 -47.46 -9.76
CA SER A 418 -3.25 -46.25 -9.86
C SER A 418 -3.33 -45.55 -8.50
N SER A 419 -3.00 -44.26 -8.49
CA SER A 419 -3.14 -43.36 -7.36
C SER A 419 -4.58 -42.84 -7.26
N SER A 420 -5.13 -42.84 -6.04
CA SER A 420 -6.34 -42.10 -5.70
C SER A 420 -6.06 -41.39 -4.38
N ALA A 421 -6.00 -40.06 -4.43
CA ALA A 421 -5.82 -39.20 -3.29
C ALA A 421 -7.16 -39.07 -2.54
N LEU A 422 -7.14 -39.32 -1.23
CA LEU A 422 -8.17 -38.88 -0.31
C LEU A 422 -7.51 -37.98 0.73
N SER A 423 -8.08 -36.79 0.84
CA SER A 423 -7.77 -35.71 1.77
C SER A 423 -7.84 -36.19 3.22
N SER A 424 -6.73 -36.08 3.95
CA SER A 424 -6.70 -36.23 5.41
C SER A 424 -6.91 -34.86 6.05
N SER A 425 -7.97 -34.75 6.84
CA SER A 425 -8.17 -33.67 7.79
C SER A 425 -7.10 -33.71 8.90
N ARG A 426 -6.89 -32.52 9.46
CA ARG A 426 -5.92 -32.07 10.48
C ARG A 426 -5.76 -33.04 11.68
N PRO A 427 -4.54 -33.36 12.14
CA PRO A 427 -4.35 -34.18 13.33
C PRO A 427 -4.55 -33.36 14.61
N THR A 428 -5.43 -33.86 15.49
CA THR A 428 -5.58 -33.41 16.88
C THR A 428 -4.50 -34.03 17.76
N THR A 429 -4.01 -33.28 18.75
CA THR A 429 -3.00 -33.73 19.72
C THR A 429 -3.43 -35.03 20.46
N PRO A 430 -2.51 -36.00 20.62
CA PRO A 430 -2.75 -37.24 21.36
C PRO A 430 -3.07 -37.00 22.85
N SER A 431 -3.89 -37.89 23.41
CA SER A 431 -4.48 -37.81 24.77
C SER A 431 -3.49 -37.55 25.92
N TYR A 432 -2.26 -38.06 25.84
CA TYR A 432 -1.25 -37.84 26.90
C TYR A 432 -0.65 -36.42 26.92
N LEU A 433 -0.87 -35.61 25.88
CA LEU A 433 -0.50 -34.18 25.84
C LEU A 433 -1.67 -33.25 26.19
N LYS A 434 -2.85 -33.78 26.53
CA LYS A 434 -4.07 -32.97 26.78
C LYS A 434 -4.31 -32.59 28.24
N SER A 435 -3.40 -32.89 29.16
CA SER A 435 -3.71 -32.78 30.60
C SER A 435 -2.78 -31.82 31.35
N ALA A 436 -3.06 -30.52 31.23
CA ALA A 436 -2.76 -29.51 32.27
C ALA A 436 -3.58 -28.21 32.17
N LEU A 437 -4.60 -28.11 31.29
CA LEU A 437 -5.44 -26.91 31.17
C LEU A 437 -6.93 -27.27 31.08
N SER A 438 -7.49 -27.80 32.16
CA SER A 438 -8.91 -27.63 32.51
C SER A 438 -9.19 -28.15 33.92
N SER A 439 -8.82 -27.37 34.94
CA SER A 439 -9.53 -27.39 36.23
C SER A 439 -9.09 -26.20 37.08
N ARG A 440 -9.85 -25.11 37.01
CA ARG A 440 -10.08 -24.10 38.07
C ARG A 440 -10.91 -22.94 37.51
N ARG A 441 -12.20 -23.19 37.29
CA ARG A 441 -13.22 -22.18 37.60
C ARG A 441 -13.97 -22.73 38.80
N SER A 442 -13.69 -22.12 39.95
CA SER A 442 -14.43 -22.35 41.18
C SER A 442 -15.86 -21.89 40.98
N ASP A 443 -16.76 -22.83 41.24
CA ASP A 443 -18.17 -22.64 41.51
C ASP A 443 -18.27 -22.00 42.91
N ASP A 444 -18.76 -20.75 42.98
CA ASP A 444 -19.26 -20.16 44.22
C ASP A 444 -20.75 -19.87 43.99
N GLY A 445 -21.57 -20.79 44.50
CA GLY A 445 -22.99 -20.59 44.66
C GLY A 445 -23.26 -19.66 45.83
N LEU A 446 -24.02 -18.59 45.58
CA LEU A 446 -24.76 -17.86 46.60
C LEU A 446 -26.25 -17.91 46.26
N SER A 447 -27.00 -18.24 47.31
CA SER A 447 -28.40 -18.64 47.39
C SER A 447 -29.44 -17.68 46.79
N PRO A 448 -30.65 -18.17 46.49
CA PRO A 448 -31.82 -17.33 46.23
C PRO A 448 -32.57 -17.07 47.54
N ASP A 449 -32.82 -15.80 47.90
CA ASP A 449 -34.03 -15.48 48.65
C ASP A 449 -34.42 -13.99 48.61
N SER A 450 -35.75 -13.80 48.52
CA SER A 450 -36.56 -12.69 49.03
C SER A 450 -36.67 -11.33 48.29
N PHE A 451 -37.92 -11.07 47.82
CA PHE A 451 -38.76 -9.85 48.02
C PHE A 451 -38.00 -8.56 48.40
N GLU A 452 -38.12 -7.45 47.66
CA GLU A 452 -39.32 -6.61 47.42
C GLU A 452 -39.11 -5.73 46.17
#